data_AF-A0A9D6MAS0-F1
#
_entry.id   AF-A0A9D6MAS0-F1
#
_cell.length_a   1.000
_cell.length_b   1.000
_cell.length_c   1.000
_cell.angle_alpha   90.00
_cell.angle_beta   90.00
_cell.angle_gamma   90.00
#
_symmetry.space_group_name_H-M   'P 1'
#
loop_
_entity.id
_entity.type
_entity.pdbx_description
1 polymer ?
#
loop_
_entity_poly.entity_id
_entity_poly.type
_entity_poly.pdbx_seq_one_letter_code
_entity_poly.pdbx_strand_id
1 'polypeptide(L)' 'GRGKTFAADMGVPYLGSVPFDPRLSRETDAGRPFVLEHADSAAGRAIATIASAL' A
#
# COMPACT_ATOMS: atom_id res chain seq x y z
N GLY A 1 -11.14 -3.52 -1.43
CA GLY A 1 -12.08 -2.75 -0.58
C GLY A 1 -12.79 -1.69 -1.40
N ARG A 2 -13.65 -0.86 -0.77
CA ARG A 2 -14.44 0.20 -1.46
C ARG A 2 -13.73 1.57 -1.57
N GLY A 3 -12.43 1.64 -1.25
CA GLY A 3 -11.69 2.91 -1.17
C GLY A 3 -11.74 3.76 -2.43
N LYS A 4 -11.73 3.15 -3.63
CA LYS A 4 -11.87 3.88 -4.90
C LYS A 4 -13.22 4.59 -5.04
N THR A 5 -14.30 3.91 -4.65
CA THR A 5 -15.65 4.50 -4.64
C THR A 5 -15.73 5.64 -3.65
N PHE A 6 -15.24 5.43 -2.41
CA PHE A 6 -15.23 6.47 -1.38
C PHE A 6 -14.43 7.72 -1.81
N ALA A 7 -13.27 7.54 -2.44
CA ALA A 7 -12.49 8.66 -2.96
C ALA A 7 -13.27 9.47 -4.02
N ALA A 8 -13.99 8.78 -4.91
CA ALA A 8 -14.86 9.42 -5.89
C ALA A 8 -16.02 10.18 -5.23
N ASP A 9 -16.69 9.59 -4.24
CA ASP A 9 -17.80 10.22 -3.51
C ASP A 9 -17.34 11.49 -2.76
N MET A 10 -16.11 11.49 -2.25
CA MET A 10 -15.51 12.61 -1.53
C MET A 10 -14.82 13.64 -2.43
N GLY A 11 -14.73 13.39 -3.74
CA GLY A 11 -14.03 14.27 -4.68
C GLY A 11 -12.52 14.39 -4.44
N VAL A 12 -11.90 13.36 -3.85
CA VAL A 12 -10.45 13.33 -3.56
C VAL A 12 -9.70 12.35 -4.48
N PRO A 13 -8.41 12.59 -4.78
CA PRO A 13 -7.63 11.67 -5.60
C PRO A 13 -7.53 10.27 -4.99
N TYR A 14 -7.77 9.25 -5.80
CA TYR A 14 -7.51 7.87 -5.41
C TYR A 14 -6.04 7.51 -5.69
N LEU A 15 -5.27 7.29 -4.63
CA LEU A 15 -3.83 7.04 -4.75
C LEU A 15 -3.50 5.61 -5.21
N GLY A 16 -4.33 4.62 -4.88
CA GLY A 16 -4.14 3.23 -5.28
C GLY A 16 -4.67 2.21 -4.27
N SER A 17 -4.36 0.93 -4.50
CA SER A 17 -4.74 -0.18 -3.63
C SER A 17 -3.52 -1.02 -3.28
N VAL A 18 -3.38 -1.40 -2.01
CA VAL A 18 -2.37 -2.35 -1.55
C VAL A 18 -3.08 -3.68 -1.23
N PRO A 19 -2.66 -4.81 -1.84
CA PRO A 19 -3.16 -6.13 -1.45
C PRO A 19 -2.87 -6.43 0.02
N PHE A 20 -3.77 -7.15 0.69
CA PHE A 20 -3.54 -7.55 2.09
C PHE A 20 -2.35 -8.51 2.18
N ASP A 21 -1.41 -8.19 3.05
CA ASP A 21 -0.25 -9.03 3.35
C ASP A 21 -0.01 -9.03 4.87
N PRO A 22 -0.17 -10.16 5.57
CA PRO A 22 -0.01 -10.21 7.03
C PRO A 22 1.44 -9.99 7.48
N ARG A 23 2.42 -10.03 6.57
CA ARG A 23 3.79 -9.62 6.88
C ARG A 23 3.86 -8.12 7.11
N LEU A 24 3.05 -7.30 6.43
CA LEU A 24 3.12 -5.84 6.52
C LEU A 24 3.02 -5.32 7.96
N SER A 25 2.03 -5.78 8.72
CA SER A 25 1.89 -5.38 10.13
C SER A 25 3.04 -5.92 10.97
N ARG A 26 3.40 -7.20 10.81
CA ARG A 26 4.50 -7.84 11.58
C ARG A 26 5.85 -7.16 11.38
N GLU A 27 6.20 -6.83 10.14
CA GLU A 27 7.44 -6.11 9.81
C GLU A 27 7.43 -4.70 10.42
N THR A 28 6.31 -3.99 10.24
CA THR A 28 6.16 -2.61 10.72
C THR A 28 6.22 -2.54 12.26
N ASP A 29 5.54 -3.45 12.94
CA ASP A 29 5.57 -3.56 14.42
C ASP A 29 6.97 -3.93 14.93
N ALA A 30 7.74 -4.69 14.15
CA ALA A 30 9.14 -5.02 14.45
C ALA A 30 10.13 -3.90 14.09
N GLY A 31 9.66 -2.77 13.56
CA GLY A 31 10.51 -1.65 13.12
C GLY A 31 11.31 -1.95 11.84
N ARG A 32 10.89 -2.93 11.05
CA ARG A 32 11.56 -3.35 9.80
C ARG A 32 10.91 -2.72 8.57
N PRO A 33 11.68 -2.20 7.61
CA PRO A 33 11.15 -1.52 6.43
C PRO A 33 10.58 -2.53 5.42
N PHE A 34 9.28 -2.83 5.52
CA PHE A 34 8.58 -3.79 4.66
C PHE A 34 8.84 -3.63 3.15
N VAL A 35 8.83 -2.39 2.65
CA VAL A 35 9.02 -2.10 1.21
C VAL A 35 10.43 -2.43 0.70
N LEU A 36 11.42 -2.52 1.60
CA LEU A 36 12.78 -2.93 1.27
C LEU A 36 12.95 -4.44 1.43
N GLU A 37 12.46 -5.01 2.53
CA GLU A 37 12.63 -6.44 2.85
C GLU A 37 11.73 -7.37 2.01
N HIS A 38 10.60 -6.84 1.53
CA HIS A 38 9.62 -7.56 0.71
C HIS A 38 9.27 -6.78 -0.57
N ALA A 39 10.29 -6.21 -1.21
CA ALA A 39 10.16 -5.41 -2.44
C ALA A 39 9.50 -6.18 -3.60
N ASP A 40 9.64 -7.51 -3.62
CA ASP A 40 9.07 -8.43 -4.60
C ASP A 40 7.68 -8.97 -4.23
N SER A 41 7.14 -8.59 -3.06
CA SER A 41 5.76 -8.90 -2.71
C SER A 41 4.78 -8.04 -3.51
N ALA A 42 3.55 -8.52 -3.69
CA ALA A 42 2.50 -7.73 -4.34
C ALA A 42 2.19 -6.43 -3.58
N ALA A 43 2.21 -6.48 -2.24
CA ALA A 43 2.03 -5.31 -1.39
C ALA A 43 3.21 -4.33 -1.50
N GLY A 44 4.44 -4.83 -1.48
CA GLY A 44 5.66 -4.02 -1.59
C GLY A 44 5.72 -3.27 -2.91
N ARG A 45 5.48 -3.96 -4.02
CA ARG A 45 5.37 -3.33 -5.35
C ARG A 45 4.24 -2.30 -5.41
N ALA A 46 3.06 -2.62 -4.87
CA ALA A 46 1.92 -1.68 -4.90
C ALA A 46 2.25 -0.38 -4.15
N ILE A 47 2.85 -0.46 -2.96
CA ILE A 47 3.25 0.72 -2.19
C ILE A 47 4.30 1.53 -2.96
N ALA A 48 5.33 0.87 -3.51
CA ALA A 48 6.37 1.54 -4.29
C ALA A 48 5.79 2.26 -5.53
N THR A 49 4.90 1.61 -6.27
CA THR A 49 4.23 2.21 -7.43
C THR A 49 3.39 3.43 -7.04
N ILE A 50 2.63 3.36 -5.95
CA ILE A 50 1.83 4.49 -5.47
C ILE A 50 2.73 5.66 -5.10
N ALA A 51 3.83 5.40 -4.37
CA ALA A 51 4.76 6.43 -3.94
C ALA A 51 5.48 7.11 -5.12
N SER A 52 5.84 6.37 -6.17
CA SER A 52 6.49 6.94 -7.36
C SER A 52 5.54 7.72 -8.28
N ALA A 53 4.22 7.66 -8.04
CA ALA A 53 3.22 8.38 -8.82
C ALA A 53 2.80 9.73 -8.20
N LEU A 54 3.39 10.09 -7.05
CA LEU A 54 3.19 11.35 -6.33
C LEU A 54 4.37 12.29 -6.56
#